data_AF-A0A357BLD4-F1
#
_entry.id   AF-A0A357BLD4-F1
#
_cell.length_a   1.000
_cell.length_b   1.000
_cell.length_c   1.000
_cell.angle_alpha   90.00
_cell.angle_beta   90.00
_cell.angle_gamma   90.00
#
_symmetry.space_group_name_H-M   'P 1'
#
loop_
_entity.id
_entity.type
_entity.pdbx_description
1 polymer ?
#
loop_
_entity_poly.entity_id
_entity_poly.type
_entity_poly.pdbx_seq_one_letter_code
_entity_poly.pdbx_strand_id
1 'polypeptide(L)'
;MSKKAVTAKTYAALLTEISALYESSRQKAQRTLERILIQTCWETGRRIVVFEQGNHARAPYGDHLLEKLSTDLTKKYGKGFSLSNLFNMRLYYQKNPIFQAPGKLDWSKQCILLTVKDDAQRKLYEKEALKHHWSYRQLADVLKKDKVPLEESLKEDEPSDPSQPSVAATPLNPQKGRLNTYKVMKAQDGRLVVDCGFSIRREIPEKSLASFKDEDMVEVVPAAAPDAEPVFNKIKKDARLLYTYSGLVERVIDGDTLICEVFCGLGTRARLRLRLRGIDCPEAGTQKGEKAKQFVQKQLRANRRILLRTHLSDKYDRPLADIWLGEEETYLNQLLLDQGLAEKWESG
;
A
#
# COMPACT_ATOMS: atom_id res chain seq x y z
N MET A 1 30.53 -43.77 8.18
CA MET A 1 30.80 -42.47 7.52
C MET A 1 30.79 -41.39 8.61
N SER A 2 31.91 -40.72 8.84
CA SER A 2 32.06 -39.73 9.91
C SER A 2 31.25 -38.46 9.60
N LYS A 3 30.35 -38.06 10.51
CA LYS A 3 29.66 -36.75 10.45
C LYS A 3 30.71 -35.67 10.72
N LYS A 4 31.28 -35.07 9.67
CA LYS A 4 32.10 -33.87 9.83
C LYS A 4 31.23 -32.77 10.45
N ALA A 5 31.58 -32.34 11.67
CA ALA A 5 30.87 -31.30 12.37
C ALA A 5 30.94 -29.97 11.58
N VAL A 6 29.81 -29.29 11.44
CA VAL A 6 29.76 -27.95 10.84
C VAL A 6 30.44 -26.99 11.81
N THR A 7 31.58 -26.44 11.41
CA THR A 7 32.28 -25.41 12.18
C THR A 7 31.59 -24.05 12.00
N ALA A 8 31.76 -23.14 12.97
CA ALA A 8 31.23 -21.78 12.87
C ALA A 8 31.69 -21.05 11.59
N LYS A 9 32.92 -21.30 11.14
CA LYS A 9 33.49 -20.75 9.90
C LYS A 9 32.79 -21.29 8.65
N THR A 10 32.54 -22.60 8.58
CA THR A 10 31.82 -23.22 7.46
C THR A 10 30.35 -22.78 7.41
N TYR A 11 29.71 -22.56 8.55
CA TYR A 11 28.35 -22.03 8.59
C TYR A 11 28.28 -20.56 8.15
N ALA A 12 29.20 -19.71 8.60
CA ALA A 12 29.24 -18.30 8.20
C ALA A 12 29.48 -18.12 6.68
N ALA A 13 30.33 -18.96 6.08
CA ALA A 13 30.51 -18.98 4.62
C ALA A 13 29.21 -19.37 3.90
N LEU A 14 28.57 -20.46 4.33
CA LEU A 14 27.28 -20.90 3.77
C LEU A 14 26.19 -19.82 3.91
N LEU A 15 26.10 -19.16 5.07
CA LEU A 15 25.15 -18.08 5.30
C LEU A 15 25.40 -16.90 4.34
N THR A 16 26.66 -16.56 4.09
CA THR A 16 27.04 -15.48 3.16
C THR A 16 26.65 -15.85 1.73
N GLU A 17 26.91 -17.08 1.30
CA GLU A 17 26.54 -17.59 -0.02
C GLU A 17 25.02 -17.60 -0.23
N ILE A 18 24.26 -18.09 0.74
CA ILE A 18 22.78 -18.10 0.69
C ILE A 18 22.24 -16.67 0.67
N SER A 19 22.79 -15.76 1.48
CA SER A 19 22.36 -14.36 1.53
C SER A 19 22.61 -13.67 0.20
N ALA A 20 23.79 -13.84 -0.40
CA ALA A 20 24.13 -13.30 -1.71
C ALA A 20 23.21 -13.85 -2.82
N LEU A 21 22.91 -15.16 -2.78
CA LEU A 21 21.97 -15.78 -3.72
C LEU A 21 20.55 -15.20 -3.58
N TYR A 22 20.07 -15.02 -2.34
CA TYR A 22 18.76 -14.45 -2.06
C TYR A 22 18.66 -12.99 -2.52
N GLU A 23 19.65 -12.16 -2.19
CA GLU A 23 19.71 -10.76 -2.61
C GLU A 23 19.76 -10.62 -4.13
N SER A 24 20.61 -11.42 -4.80
CA SER A 24 20.69 -11.45 -6.26
C SER A 24 19.35 -11.83 -6.90
N SER A 25 18.69 -12.85 -6.36
CA SER A 25 17.38 -13.31 -6.87
C SER A 25 16.29 -12.24 -6.67
N ARG A 26 16.28 -11.59 -5.51
CA ARG A 26 15.35 -10.49 -5.21
C ARG A 26 15.56 -9.29 -6.14
N GLN A 27 16.80 -8.88 -6.38
CA GLN A 27 17.11 -7.78 -7.30
C GLN A 27 16.70 -8.11 -8.74
N LYS A 28 16.93 -9.36 -9.19
CA LYS A 28 16.50 -9.82 -10.52
C LYS A 28 14.97 -9.78 -10.65
N ALA A 29 14.24 -10.23 -9.63
CA ALA A 29 12.78 -10.19 -9.61
C ALA A 29 12.26 -8.74 -9.67
N GLN A 30 12.82 -7.84 -8.86
CA GLN A 30 12.45 -6.42 -8.85
C GLN A 30 12.67 -5.76 -10.21
N ARG A 31 13.86 -5.92 -10.80
CA ARG A 31 14.16 -5.37 -12.14
C ARG A 31 13.22 -5.91 -13.22
N THR A 32 12.84 -7.18 -13.11
CA THR A 32 11.89 -7.81 -14.04
C THR A 32 10.50 -7.20 -13.90
N LEU A 33 10.02 -7.04 -12.66
CA LEU A 33 8.74 -6.41 -12.37
C LEU A 33 8.69 -4.95 -12.82
N GLU A 34 9.73 -4.17 -12.50
CA GLU A 34 9.85 -2.77 -12.92
C GLU A 34 9.78 -2.64 -14.45
N ARG A 35 10.51 -3.48 -15.18
CA ARG A 35 10.47 -3.51 -16.65
C ARG A 35 9.06 -3.81 -17.18
N ILE A 36 8.40 -4.83 -16.64
CA ILE A 36 7.03 -5.20 -17.05
C ILE A 36 6.06 -4.07 -16.76
N LEU A 37 6.19 -3.42 -15.61
CA LEU A 37 5.32 -2.31 -15.21
C LEU A 37 5.47 -1.12 -16.16
N ILE A 38 6.70 -0.66 -16.42
CA ILE A 38 6.97 0.47 -17.30
C ILE A 38 6.48 0.17 -18.72
N GLN A 39 6.70 -1.06 -19.21
CA GLN A 39 6.18 -1.50 -20.50
C GLN A 39 4.64 -1.46 -20.52
N THR A 40 3.99 -1.93 -19.47
CA THR A 40 2.52 -1.93 -19.36
C THR A 40 1.96 -0.51 -19.33
N CYS A 41 2.60 0.40 -18.62
CA CYS A 41 2.23 1.82 -18.58
C CYS A 41 2.37 2.47 -19.95
N TRP A 42 3.47 2.22 -20.65
CA TRP A 42 3.69 2.70 -22.02
C TRP A 42 2.65 2.18 -23.01
N GLU A 43 2.37 0.88 -22.95
CA GLU A 43 1.46 0.17 -23.85
C GLU A 43 0.00 0.57 -23.58
N THR A 44 -0.33 0.88 -22.31
CA THR A 44 -1.60 1.52 -21.94
C THR A 44 -1.72 2.93 -22.54
N GLY A 45 -0.69 3.76 -22.39
CA GLY A 45 -0.62 5.09 -22.99
C GLY A 45 -0.79 5.07 -24.51
N ARG A 46 -0.11 4.14 -25.19
CA ARG A 46 -0.25 3.93 -26.63
C ARG A 46 -1.70 3.64 -27.02
N ARG A 47 -2.37 2.72 -26.32
CA ARG A 47 -3.77 2.36 -26.62
C ARG A 47 -4.70 3.56 -26.46
N ILE A 48 -4.50 4.37 -25.42
CA ILE A 48 -5.27 5.59 -25.19
C ILE A 48 -5.09 6.56 -26.37
N VAL A 49 -3.85 6.88 -26.72
CA VAL A 49 -3.57 7.84 -27.81
C VAL A 49 -4.05 7.34 -29.18
N VAL A 50 -3.85 6.05 -29.49
CA VAL A 50 -4.34 5.47 -30.75
C VAL A 50 -5.87 5.51 -30.80
N PHE A 51 -6.55 5.27 -29.69
CA PHE A 51 -8.01 5.37 -29.59
C PHE A 51 -8.49 6.82 -29.79
N GLU A 52 -7.81 7.80 -29.19
CA GLU A 52 -8.11 9.23 -29.35
C GLU A 52 -7.91 9.70 -30.81
N GLN A 53 -6.85 9.25 -31.49
CA GLN A 53 -6.50 9.65 -32.85
C GLN A 53 -7.37 9.01 -33.95
N GLY A 54 -8.06 7.92 -33.66
CA GLY A 54 -8.91 7.16 -34.60
C GLY A 54 -10.22 7.86 -35.02
N ASN A 55 -10.28 9.20 -35.05
CA ASN A 55 -11.47 10.01 -35.34
C ASN A 55 -12.65 9.87 -34.34
N HIS A 56 -12.42 9.31 -33.15
CA HIS A 56 -13.40 9.30 -32.05
C HIS A 56 -13.41 10.59 -31.22
N ALA A 57 -12.59 11.59 -31.56
CA ALA A 57 -12.60 12.94 -30.96
C ALA A 57 -13.93 13.70 -31.17
N ARG A 58 -14.87 13.16 -31.97
CA ARG A 58 -16.26 13.65 -32.12
C ARG A 58 -17.32 12.74 -31.48
N ALA A 59 -16.90 11.66 -30.82
CA ALA A 59 -17.81 10.81 -30.06
C ALA A 59 -18.02 11.40 -28.65
N PRO A 60 -19.22 11.26 -28.04
CA PRO A 60 -19.53 11.78 -26.71
C PRO A 60 -18.67 11.22 -25.56
N TYR A 61 -17.70 10.36 -25.86
CA TYR A 61 -16.73 9.80 -24.92
C TYR A 61 -15.35 10.45 -24.98
N GLY A 62 -15.05 11.34 -25.94
CA GLY A 62 -13.72 11.93 -26.11
C GLY A 62 -13.25 12.71 -24.88
N ASP A 63 -14.14 13.49 -24.27
CA ASP A 63 -13.82 14.34 -23.11
C ASP A 63 -13.79 13.56 -21.79
N HIS A 64 -14.51 12.43 -21.70
CA HIS A 64 -14.62 11.61 -20.47
C HIS A 64 -13.93 10.24 -20.58
N LEU A 65 -13.10 10.00 -21.60
CA LEU A 65 -12.49 8.69 -21.85
C LEU A 65 -11.64 8.23 -20.67
N LEU A 66 -10.76 9.11 -20.16
CA LEU A 66 -9.87 8.79 -19.05
C LEU A 66 -10.64 8.60 -17.74
N GLU A 67 -11.70 9.36 -17.50
CA GLU A 67 -12.57 9.23 -16.32
C GLU A 67 -13.29 7.88 -16.31
N LYS A 68 -13.83 7.48 -17.47
CA LYS A 68 -14.48 6.19 -17.63
C LYS A 68 -13.50 5.04 -17.48
N LEU A 69 -12.34 5.13 -18.14
CA LEU A 69 -11.26 4.14 -17.98
C LEU A 69 -10.81 4.05 -16.54
N SER A 70 -10.69 5.18 -15.84
CA SER A 70 -10.30 5.19 -14.43
C SER A 70 -11.33 4.46 -13.58
N THR A 71 -12.62 4.79 -13.77
CA THR A 71 -13.71 4.15 -13.04
C THR A 71 -13.75 2.63 -13.29
N ASP A 72 -13.76 2.22 -14.56
CA ASP A 72 -13.91 0.82 -14.95
C ASP A 72 -12.69 -0.03 -14.56
N LEU A 73 -11.47 0.48 -14.78
CA LEU A 73 -10.24 -0.25 -14.48
C LEU A 73 -9.92 -0.24 -12.99
N THR A 74 -10.21 0.85 -12.27
CA THR A 74 -10.07 0.87 -10.80
C THR A 74 -11.06 -0.10 -10.15
N LYS A 75 -12.30 -0.17 -10.66
CA LYS A 75 -13.28 -1.16 -10.20
C LYS A 75 -12.83 -2.60 -10.46
N LYS A 76 -12.19 -2.86 -11.61
CA LYS A 76 -11.79 -4.21 -12.03
C LYS A 76 -10.47 -4.69 -11.42
N TYR A 77 -9.49 -3.80 -11.30
CA TYR A 77 -8.11 -4.15 -10.96
C TYR A 77 -7.57 -3.40 -9.73
N GLY A 78 -8.28 -2.39 -9.24
CA GLY A 78 -7.88 -1.62 -8.05
C GLY A 78 -6.84 -0.55 -8.35
N LYS A 79 -5.90 -0.36 -7.41
CA LYS A 79 -4.88 0.70 -7.45
C LYS A 79 -4.04 0.63 -8.73
N GLY A 80 -3.57 1.79 -9.18
CA GLY A 80 -2.77 1.92 -10.41
C GLY A 80 -3.57 2.33 -11.65
N PHE A 81 -4.88 2.55 -11.54
CA PHE A 81 -5.72 3.05 -12.64
C PHE A 81 -6.50 4.33 -12.27
N SER A 82 -5.94 5.15 -11.37
CA SER A 82 -6.48 6.50 -11.13
C SER A 82 -6.43 7.37 -12.38
N LEU A 83 -7.27 8.40 -12.42
CA LEU A 83 -7.34 9.34 -13.53
C LEU A 83 -5.97 9.94 -13.85
N SER A 84 -5.27 10.43 -12.82
CA SER A 84 -3.92 10.98 -12.93
C SER A 84 -2.90 9.95 -13.42
N ASN A 85 -3.01 8.69 -13.00
CA ASN A 85 -2.08 7.67 -13.46
C ASN A 85 -2.32 7.29 -14.94
N LEU A 86 -3.58 7.24 -15.38
CA LEU A 86 -3.92 7.05 -16.79
C LEU A 86 -3.49 8.25 -17.65
N PHE A 87 -3.62 9.47 -17.13
CA PHE A 87 -3.06 10.66 -17.75
C PHE A 87 -1.53 10.56 -17.88
N ASN A 88 -0.83 10.15 -16.83
CA ASN A 88 0.62 9.93 -16.88
C ASN A 88 1.01 8.83 -17.87
N MET A 89 0.26 7.73 -17.96
CA MET A 89 0.49 6.69 -18.98
C MET A 89 0.34 7.27 -20.39
N ARG A 90 -0.72 8.04 -20.65
CA ARG A 90 -0.94 8.73 -21.93
C ARG A 90 0.22 9.67 -22.26
N LEU A 91 0.58 10.54 -21.31
CA LEU A 91 1.67 11.52 -21.46
C LEU A 91 3.03 10.83 -21.65
N TYR A 92 3.26 9.71 -20.96
CA TYR A 92 4.47 8.91 -21.10
C TYR A 92 4.67 8.41 -22.53
N TYR A 93 3.61 7.90 -23.15
CA TYR A 93 3.66 7.49 -24.55
C TYR A 93 3.87 8.68 -25.49
N GLN A 94 3.15 9.79 -25.29
CA GLN A 94 3.29 11.00 -26.12
C GLN A 94 4.72 11.56 -26.09
N LYS A 95 5.33 11.63 -24.90
CA LYS A 95 6.70 12.11 -24.69
C LYS A 95 7.78 11.07 -25.03
N ASN A 96 7.42 9.80 -25.19
CA ASN A 96 8.33 8.71 -25.56
C ASN A 96 7.68 7.74 -26.56
N PRO A 97 7.43 8.13 -27.83
CA PRO A 97 6.71 7.29 -28.79
C PRO A 97 7.44 6.00 -29.19
N ILE A 98 8.74 5.90 -28.90
CA ILE A 98 9.55 4.70 -29.11
C ILE A 98 9.91 4.14 -27.74
N PHE A 99 9.44 2.93 -27.45
CA PHE A 99 9.77 2.25 -26.20
C PHE A 99 11.23 1.79 -26.19
N GLN A 100 12.00 2.21 -25.19
CA GLN A 100 13.37 1.75 -24.96
C GLN A 100 13.44 1.08 -23.58
N ALA A 101 13.54 -0.25 -23.59
CA ALA A 101 13.38 -1.13 -22.43
C ALA A 101 14.56 -1.18 -21.41
N PRO A 102 15.86 -1.04 -21.79
CA PRO A 102 16.94 -1.24 -20.83
C PRO A 102 17.23 0.00 -20.00
N GLY A 103 17.30 -0.19 -18.68
CA GLY A 103 17.78 0.83 -17.74
C GLY A 103 16.83 2.00 -17.55
N LYS A 104 15.51 1.80 -17.64
CA LYS A 104 14.54 2.86 -17.29
C LYS A 104 14.36 2.94 -15.78
N LEU A 105 14.19 4.17 -15.28
CA LEU A 105 13.76 4.42 -13.90
C LEU A 105 12.39 3.79 -13.66
N ASP A 106 12.12 3.36 -12.41
CA ASP A 106 10.79 2.86 -12.04
C ASP A 106 9.67 3.86 -12.38
N TRP A 107 8.44 3.35 -12.43
CA TRP A 107 7.28 4.14 -12.85
C TRP A 107 7.07 5.41 -12.02
N SER A 108 7.33 5.37 -10.71
CA SER A 108 7.15 6.55 -9.85
C SER A 108 8.10 7.69 -10.23
N LYS A 109 9.36 7.36 -10.51
CA LYS A 109 10.36 8.32 -10.99
C LYS A 109 10.04 8.84 -12.39
N GLN A 110 9.46 8.00 -13.25
CA GLN A 110 8.99 8.45 -14.57
C GLN A 110 7.84 9.46 -14.42
N CYS A 111 6.88 9.24 -13.52
CA CYS A 111 5.77 10.17 -13.29
C CYS A 111 6.24 11.58 -12.90
N ILE A 112 7.18 11.71 -11.97
CA ILE A 112 7.70 13.03 -11.59
C ILE A 112 8.52 13.68 -12.72
N LEU A 113 9.21 12.89 -13.54
CA LEU A 113 9.90 13.44 -14.72
C LEU A 113 8.93 13.90 -15.81
N LEU A 114 7.73 13.30 -15.90
CA LEU A 114 6.71 13.73 -16.86
C LEU A 114 6.14 15.11 -16.54
N THR A 115 6.21 15.55 -15.27
CA THR A 115 5.81 16.90 -14.90
C THR A 115 6.87 17.94 -15.26
N VAL A 116 8.10 17.57 -15.65
CA VAL A 116 9.11 18.54 -16.08
C VAL A 116 8.69 19.14 -17.43
N LYS A 117 8.52 20.46 -17.46
CA LYS A 117 8.01 21.20 -18.63
C LYS A 117 8.95 21.11 -19.84
N ASP A 118 10.25 21.25 -19.59
CA ASP A 118 11.27 21.16 -20.64
C ASP A 118 11.73 19.71 -20.86
N ASP A 119 11.53 19.20 -22.07
CA ASP A 119 11.92 17.83 -22.44
C ASP A 119 13.45 17.61 -22.45
N ALA A 120 14.25 18.66 -22.65
CA ALA A 120 15.70 18.55 -22.57
C ALA A 120 16.16 18.36 -21.12
N GLN A 121 15.67 19.19 -20.20
CA GLN A 121 15.86 19.01 -18.76
C GLN A 121 15.36 17.65 -18.28
N ARG A 122 14.15 17.23 -18.68
CA ARG A 122 13.60 15.91 -18.35
C ARG A 122 14.56 14.77 -18.67
N LYS A 123 15.11 14.75 -19.90
CA LYS A 123 16.07 13.72 -20.33
C LYS A 123 17.40 13.80 -19.59
N LEU A 124 17.84 15.00 -19.22
CA LEU A 124 19.04 15.19 -18.42
C LEU A 124 18.86 14.59 -17.02
N TYR A 125 17.78 14.94 -16.33
CA TYR A 125 17.48 14.39 -15.00
C TYR A 125 17.19 12.89 -15.05
N GLU A 126 16.60 12.36 -16.13
CA GLU A 126 16.45 10.91 -16.32
C GLU A 126 17.83 10.21 -16.33
N LYS A 127 18.79 10.75 -17.07
CA LYS A 127 20.16 10.20 -17.15
C LYS A 127 20.90 10.31 -15.82
N GLU A 128 20.84 11.47 -15.16
CA GLU A 128 21.50 11.68 -13.88
C GLU A 128 20.89 10.80 -12.78
N ALA A 129 19.57 10.65 -12.74
CA ALA A 129 18.89 9.76 -11.81
C ALA A 129 19.29 8.29 -12.01
N LEU A 130 19.49 7.87 -13.27
CA LEU A 130 19.97 6.51 -13.57
C LEU A 130 21.42 6.30 -13.16
N LYS A 131 22.28 7.28 -13.45
CA LYS A 131 23.72 7.25 -13.14
C LYS A 131 23.98 7.26 -11.64
N HIS A 132 23.22 8.05 -10.88
CA HIS A 132 23.38 8.20 -9.44
C HIS A 132 22.44 7.32 -8.61
N HIS A 133 21.61 6.50 -9.27
CA HIS A 133 20.61 5.65 -8.63
C HIS A 133 19.71 6.39 -7.64
N TRP A 134 19.30 7.61 -8.00
CA TRP A 134 18.50 8.45 -7.11
C TRP A 134 17.20 7.75 -6.72
N SER A 135 16.84 7.83 -5.45
CA SER A 135 15.49 7.52 -5.00
C SER A 135 14.50 8.55 -5.56
N TYR A 136 13.20 8.24 -5.48
CA TYR A 136 12.16 9.21 -5.85
C TYR A 136 12.34 10.55 -5.10
N ARG A 137 12.63 10.49 -3.79
CA ARG A 137 12.84 11.68 -2.95
C ARG A 137 14.05 12.49 -3.38
N GLN A 138 15.17 11.83 -3.64
CA GLN A 138 16.38 12.51 -4.12
C GLN A 138 16.14 13.22 -5.46
N LEU A 139 15.43 12.57 -6.38
CA LEU A 139 15.06 13.20 -7.64
C LEU A 139 14.14 14.41 -7.42
N ALA A 140 13.11 14.28 -6.57
CA ALA A 140 12.22 15.38 -6.23
C ALA A 140 12.96 16.57 -5.58
N ASP A 141 13.87 16.29 -4.65
CA ASP A 141 14.68 17.31 -3.96
C ASP A 141 15.62 18.04 -4.92
N VAL A 142 16.25 17.31 -5.86
CA VAL A 142 17.10 17.89 -6.89
C VAL A 142 16.29 18.80 -7.82
N LEU A 143 15.15 18.32 -8.33
CA LEU A 143 14.27 19.13 -9.19
C LEU A 143 13.81 20.42 -8.48
N LYS A 144 13.47 20.30 -7.19
CA LYS A 144 13.09 21.45 -6.35
C LYS A 144 14.24 22.42 -6.12
N LYS A 145 15.42 21.89 -5.77
CA LYS A 145 16.63 22.70 -5.52
C LYS A 145 17.05 23.46 -6.77
N ASP A 146 16.98 22.82 -7.92
CA ASP A 146 17.36 23.39 -9.21
C ASP A 146 16.24 24.30 -9.80
N LYS A 147 15.12 24.44 -9.08
CA LYS A 147 13.95 25.26 -9.46
C LYS A 147 13.43 24.91 -10.85
N VAL A 148 13.41 23.61 -11.17
CA VAL A 148 12.95 23.11 -12.47
C VAL A 148 11.47 23.44 -12.63
N PRO A 149 11.05 24.13 -13.72
CA PRO A 149 9.63 24.39 -13.98
C PRO A 149 8.87 23.08 -14.21
N LEU A 150 7.86 22.84 -13.38
CA LEU A 150 6.96 21.69 -13.51
C LEU A 150 5.62 22.14 -14.12
N GLU A 151 5.04 21.33 -14.99
CA GLU A 151 3.64 21.42 -15.39
C GLU A 151 2.76 21.15 -14.16
N GLU A 152 1.71 21.96 -13.99
CA GLU A 152 0.63 21.61 -13.08
C GLU A 152 0.02 20.31 -13.61
N SER A 153 0.17 19.20 -12.88
CA SER A 153 -0.67 18.04 -13.13
C SER A 153 -2.13 18.50 -13.09
N LEU A 154 -3.02 17.90 -13.88
CA LEU A 154 -4.47 18.11 -13.73
C LEU A 154 -4.80 18.11 -12.23
N LYS A 155 -5.10 19.30 -11.70
CA LYS A 155 -5.60 19.45 -10.35
C LYS A 155 -6.99 18.82 -10.38
N GLU A 156 -7.13 17.61 -9.84
CA GLU A 156 -8.25 17.46 -8.93
C GLU A 156 -8.02 18.46 -7.80
N ASP A 157 -9.09 19.06 -7.27
CA ASP A 157 -9.05 19.91 -6.10
C ASP A 157 -7.98 19.43 -5.11
N GLU A 158 -6.83 20.10 -5.09
CA GLU A 158 -5.96 20.06 -3.92
C GLU A 158 -6.85 20.62 -2.80
N PRO A 159 -7.05 19.89 -1.68
CA PRO A 159 -7.46 20.57 -0.48
C PRO A 159 -6.28 21.47 -0.07
N SER A 160 -6.34 22.71 -0.54
CA SER A 160 -5.67 23.94 -0.06
C SER A 160 -4.42 23.75 0.79
N ASP A 161 -3.27 24.17 0.25
CA ASP A 161 -2.03 24.49 0.97
C ASP A 161 -2.30 25.38 2.21
N PRO A 162 -1.85 24.99 3.42
CA PRO A 162 -1.74 25.92 4.52
C PRO A 162 -0.31 25.91 5.08
N SER A 163 0.50 26.84 4.58
CA SER A 163 1.50 27.48 5.41
C SER A 163 1.28 28.99 5.30
N GLN A 164 0.72 29.74 6.27
CA GLN A 164 0.37 29.63 7.70
C GLN A 164 -0.74 30.70 7.99
N PRO A 165 -1.44 30.78 9.16
CA PRO A 165 -1.31 30.07 10.43
C PRO A 165 -2.58 29.30 10.89
N SER A 166 -2.40 28.46 11.91
CA SER A 166 -3.37 27.60 12.63
C SER A 166 -4.83 27.55 12.12
N VAL A 167 -5.17 26.51 11.37
CA VAL A 167 -6.54 26.02 11.27
C VAL A 167 -6.47 24.49 11.37
N ALA A 168 -7.25 23.92 12.29
CA ALA A 168 -7.23 22.50 12.64
C ALA A 168 -7.20 21.60 11.40
N ALA A 169 -6.24 20.66 11.35
CA ALA A 169 -6.11 19.70 10.26
C ALA A 169 -7.46 19.01 10.02
N THR A 170 -7.97 19.04 8.78
CA THR A 170 -9.19 18.32 8.42
C THR A 170 -9.04 16.86 8.85
N PRO A 171 -9.93 16.34 9.70
CA PRO A 171 -9.75 15.04 10.31
C PRO A 171 -9.78 13.94 9.24
N LEU A 172 -8.87 12.99 9.38
CA LEU A 172 -8.97 11.71 8.69
C LEU A 172 -10.33 11.10 8.99
N ASN A 173 -10.93 10.43 8.00
CA ASN A 173 -12.15 9.64 8.18
C ASN A 173 -11.77 8.16 8.33
N PRO A 174 -11.51 7.68 9.57
CA PRO A 174 -11.17 6.28 9.78
C PRO A 174 -12.44 5.43 9.65
N GLN A 175 -12.38 4.39 8.82
CA GLN A 175 -13.50 3.46 8.74
C GLN A 175 -13.29 2.35 9.74
N LYS A 176 -14.06 2.34 10.83
CA LYS A 176 -13.98 1.25 11.79
C LYS A 176 -14.94 0.12 11.41
N GLY A 177 -14.41 -1.08 11.20
CA GLY A 177 -15.26 -2.26 10.98
C GLY A 177 -15.62 -2.93 12.32
N ARG A 178 -16.00 -4.20 12.26
CA ARG A 178 -16.38 -5.00 13.43
C ARG A 178 -15.42 -6.17 13.61
N LEU A 179 -15.00 -6.41 14.85
CA LEU A 179 -14.17 -7.56 15.18
C LEU A 179 -14.86 -8.88 14.84
N ASN A 180 -14.05 -9.90 14.57
CA ASN A 180 -14.49 -11.27 14.28
C ASN A 180 -15.54 -11.37 13.15
N THR A 181 -15.53 -10.41 12.23
CA THR A 181 -16.43 -10.39 11.07
C THR A 181 -15.64 -10.74 9.82
N TYR A 182 -16.13 -11.73 9.08
CA TYR A 182 -15.43 -12.33 7.94
C TYR A 182 -16.35 -12.46 6.73
N LYS A 183 -15.71 -12.57 5.58
CA LYS A 183 -16.37 -12.94 4.34
C LYS A 183 -16.26 -14.46 4.14
N VAL A 184 -17.36 -15.11 3.82
CA VAL A 184 -17.38 -16.49 3.35
C VAL A 184 -17.02 -16.50 1.88
N MET A 185 -16.11 -17.38 1.49
CA MET A 185 -15.68 -17.56 0.11
C MET A 185 -15.59 -19.05 -0.24
N LYS A 186 -15.82 -19.35 -1.52
CA LYS A 186 -15.57 -20.68 -2.07
C LYS A 186 -14.08 -20.82 -2.42
N ALA A 187 -13.41 -21.79 -1.82
CA ALA A 187 -12.03 -22.17 -2.14
C ALA A 187 -11.95 -22.86 -3.51
N GLN A 188 -10.73 -23.00 -4.05
CA GLN A 188 -10.51 -23.62 -5.37
C GLN A 188 -10.95 -25.08 -5.46
N ASP A 189 -10.90 -25.79 -4.34
CA ASP A 189 -11.39 -27.17 -4.20
C ASP A 189 -12.91 -27.26 -3.99
N GLY A 190 -13.61 -26.12 -4.00
CA GLY A 190 -15.04 -26.01 -3.88
C GLY A 190 -15.58 -25.90 -2.46
N ARG A 191 -14.75 -26.00 -1.42
CA ARG A 191 -15.17 -25.89 -0.01
C ARG A 191 -15.46 -24.44 0.38
N LEU A 192 -16.41 -24.21 1.28
CA LEU A 192 -16.65 -22.90 1.86
C LEU A 192 -15.69 -22.65 3.02
N VAL A 193 -15.03 -21.50 2.99
CA VAL A 193 -14.05 -21.06 3.99
C VAL A 193 -14.33 -19.60 4.35
N VAL A 194 -13.86 -19.16 5.51
CA VAL A 194 -13.83 -17.74 5.87
C VAL A 194 -12.49 -17.12 5.46
N ASP A 195 -12.54 -15.95 4.83
CA ASP A 195 -11.39 -15.10 4.55
C ASP A 195 -11.03 -14.31 5.80
N CYS A 196 -9.93 -14.67 6.44
CA CYS A 196 -9.39 -13.97 7.60
C CYS A 196 -8.49 -12.79 7.21
N GLY A 197 -8.34 -12.50 5.91
CA GLY A 197 -7.37 -11.55 5.37
C GLY A 197 -5.96 -12.14 5.26
N PHE A 198 -5.04 -11.41 4.63
CA PHE A 198 -3.61 -11.78 4.52
C PHE A 198 -3.36 -13.16 3.88
N SER A 199 -4.23 -13.58 2.96
CA SER A 199 -4.22 -14.92 2.35
C SER A 199 -4.44 -16.06 3.35
N ILE A 200 -4.98 -15.77 4.52
CA ILE A 200 -5.32 -16.75 5.55
C ILE A 200 -6.80 -17.11 5.40
N ARG A 201 -7.06 -18.41 5.25
CA ARG A 201 -8.42 -18.94 5.15
C ARG A 201 -8.64 -19.98 6.23
N ARG A 202 -9.85 -20.04 6.79
CA ARG A 202 -10.24 -21.04 7.78
C ARG A 202 -11.53 -21.75 7.42
N GLU A 203 -11.61 -23.00 7.78
CA GLU A 203 -12.76 -23.84 7.49
C GLU A 203 -13.94 -23.43 8.36
N ILE A 204 -15.14 -23.55 7.80
CA ILE A 204 -16.40 -23.42 8.52
C ILE A 204 -16.76 -24.82 9.03
N PRO A 205 -17.09 -24.99 10.32
CA PRO A 205 -17.52 -26.28 10.87
C PRO A 205 -18.70 -26.86 10.10
N GLU A 206 -18.71 -28.18 9.90
CA GLU A 206 -19.73 -28.85 9.08
C GLU A 206 -21.17 -28.55 9.52
N LYS A 207 -21.40 -28.47 10.83
CA LYS A 207 -22.69 -28.13 11.44
C LYS A 207 -23.21 -26.75 11.00
N SER A 208 -22.31 -25.84 10.65
CA SER A 208 -22.62 -24.48 10.22
C SER A 208 -22.67 -24.32 8.70
N LEU A 209 -22.07 -25.24 7.93
CA LEU A 209 -21.90 -25.11 6.46
C LEU A 209 -23.20 -24.90 5.71
N ALA A 210 -24.27 -25.61 6.08
CA ALA A 210 -25.57 -25.55 5.39
C ALA A 210 -26.21 -24.15 5.40
N SER A 211 -25.82 -23.30 6.35
CA SER A 211 -26.36 -21.95 6.53
C SER A 211 -25.69 -20.87 5.66
N PHE A 212 -24.57 -21.21 5.02
CA PHE A 212 -23.73 -20.26 4.30
C PHE A 212 -23.63 -20.57 2.80
N LYS A 213 -23.47 -19.50 2.02
CA LYS A 213 -23.17 -19.50 0.59
C LYS A 213 -21.94 -18.63 0.34
N ASP A 214 -21.40 -18.75 -0.86
CA ASP A 214 -20.32 -17.87 -1.32
C ASP A 214 -20.73 -16.39 -1.19
N GLU A 215 -19.75 -15.53 -0.85
CA GLU A 215 -19.92 -14.11 -0.62
C GLU A 215 -20.84 -13.72 0.56
N ASP A 216 -21.25 -14.68 1.41
CA ASP A 216 -21.95 -14.36 2.66
C ASP A 216 -21.00 -13.71 3.67
N MET A 217 -21.58 -13.04 4.68
CA MET A 217 -20.82 -12.51 5.80
C MET A 217 -21.19 -13.22 7.08
N VAL A 218 -20.18 -13.38 7.92
CA VAL A 218 -20.30 -14.11 9.17
C VAL A 218 -19.60 -13.37 10.28
N GLU A 219 -20.29 -13.26 11.41
CA GLU A 219 -19.68 -12.92 12.69
C GLU A 219 -19.35 -14.23 13.42
N VAL A 220 -18.09 -14.39 13.82
CA VAL A 220 -17.64 -15.54 14.60
C VAL A 220 -17.60 -15.14 16.06
N VAL A 221 -18.40 -15.83 16.87
CA VAL A 221 -18.32 -15.72 18.32
C VAL A 221 -17.31 -16.76 18.80
N PRO A 222 -16.19 -16.34 19.43
CA PRO A 222 -15.23 -17.27 20.00
C PRO A 222 -15.89 -18.21 21.00
N ALA A 223 -15.40 -19.45 21.06
CA ALA A 223 -15.85 -20.41 22.05
C ALA A 223 -15.60 -19.90 23.47
N ALA A 224 -16.59 -20.02 24.36
CA ALA A 224 -16.47 -19.61 25.75
C ALA A 224 -15.56 -20.55 26.57
N ALA A 225 -15.34 -21.78 26.09
CA ALA A 225 -14.49 -22.79 26.69
C ALA A 225 -13.47 -23.32 25.66
N PRO A 226 -12.28 -23.81 26.08
CA PRO A 226 -11.23 -24.31 25.19
C PRO A 226 -11.68 -25.44 24.25
N ASP A 227 -12.62 -26.27 24.72
CA ASP A 227 -13.09 -27.46 24.01
C ASP A 227 -14.40 -27.22 23.23
N ALA A 228 -14.96 -26.01 23.30
CA ALA A 228 -16.17 -25.67 22.57
C ALA A 228 -15.85 -25.16 21.16
N GLU A 229 -16.75 -25.42 20.21
CA GLU A 229 -16.63 -24.90 18.85
C GLU A 229 -17.05 -23.42 18.80
N PRO A 230 -16.38 -22.57 18.01
CA PRO A 230 -16.83 -21.20 17.78
C PRO A 230 -18.16 -21.19 17.00
N VAL A 231 -19.01 -20.21 17.29
CA VAL A 231 -20.33 -20.09 16.66
C VAL A 231 -20.25 -19.13 15.48
N PHE A 232 -20.82 -19.54 14.34
CA PHE A 232 -20.82 -18.78 13.09
C PHE A 232 -22.21 -18.20 12.86
N ASN A 233 -22.35 -16.89 13.08
CA ASN A 233 -23.62 -16.17 12.91
C ASN A 233 -23.63 -15.46 11.56
N LYS A 234 -24.57 -15.82 10.69
CA LYS A 234 -24.76 -15.11 9.42
C LYS A 234 -25.26 -13.69 9.68
N ILE A 235 -24.62 -12.71 9.05
CA ILE A 235 -24.97 -11.29 9.18
C ILE A 235 -25.34 -10.69 7.82
N LYS A 236 -25.94 -9.50 7.83
CA LYS A 236 -26.22 -8.74 6.61
C LYS A 236 -24.91 -8.40 5.90
N LYS A 237 -24.92 -8.48 4.56
CA LYS A 237 -23.76 -8.12 3.73
C LYS A 237 -23.46 -6.63 3.84
N ASP A 238 -22.35 -6.28 4.49
CA ASP A 238 -21.78 -4.94 4.58
C ASP A 238 -20.24 -5.03 4.64
N ALA A 239 -19.58 -4.71 3.52
CA ALA A 239 -18.13 -4.81 3.38
C ALA A 239 -17.37 -3.88 4.33
N ARG A 240 -18.01 -2.83 4.87
CA ARG A 240 -17.40 -1.90 5.82
C ARG A 240 -17.05 -2.55 7.16
N LEU A 241 -17.66 -3.70 7.46
CA LEU A 241 -17.43 -4.45 8.70
C LEU A 241 -16.14 -5.27 8.66
N LEU A 242 -15.58 -5.55 7.48
CA LEU A 242 -14.46 -6.47 7.31
C LEU A 242 -13.10 -5.87 7.74
N TYR A 243 -12.11 -6.76 7.83
CA TYR A 243 -10.68 -6.43 7.97
C TYR A 243 -10.33 -5.60 9.19
N THR A 244 -11.14 -5.69 10.24
CA THR A 244 -10.88 -5.08 11.55
C THR A 244 -10.46 -6.16 12.53
N TYR A 245 -9.32 -5.93 13.17
CA TYR A 245 -8.61 -6.90 14.00
C TYR A 245 -8.16 -6.26 15.30
N SER A 246 -7.92 -7.11 16.30
CA SER A 246 -7.09 -6.71 17.44
C SER A 246 -5.67 -7.24 17.25
N GLY A 247 -4.68 -6.57 17.81
CA GLY A 247 -3.30 -7.00 17.71
C GLY A 247 -2.44 -6.51 18.86
N LEU A 248 -1.26 -7.13 19.01
CA LEU A 248 -0.22 -6.69 19.95
C LEU A 248 0.91 -6.05 19.18
N VAL A 249 1.29 -4.83 19.57
CA VAL A 249 2.44 -4.20 18.95
C VAL A 249 3.72 -4.80 19.50
N GLU A 250 4.55 -5.35 18.61
CA GLU A 250 5.88 -5.87 18.96
C GLU A 250 6.88 -4.72 19.07
N ARG A 251 6.92 -3.85 18.06
CA ARG A 251 7.83 -2.69 18.01
C ARG A 251 7.40 -1.64 17.01
N VAL A 252 7.79 -0.41 17.31
CA VAL A 252 7.70 0.76 16.42
C VAL A 252 8.99 0.88 15.63
N ILE A 253 8.91 0.89 14.30
CA ILE A 253 10.09 1.02 13.43
C ILE A 253 10.45 2.50 13.29
N ASP A 254 9.47 3.31 12.90
CA ASP A 254 9.52 4.76 12.75
C ASP A 254 8.14 5.36 13.12
N GLY A 255 7.93 6.67 12.90
CA GLY A 255 6.71 7.36 13.31
C GLY A 255 5.42 6.85 12.67
N ASP A 256 5.50 6.12 11.55
CA ASP A 256 4.34 5.67 10.80
C ASP A 256 4.34 4.17 10.45
N THR A 257 5.38 3.44 10.85
CA THR A 257 5.54 2.02 10.55
C THR A 257 5.79 1.23 11.83
N LEU A 258 5.03 0.15 12.01
CA LEU A 258 5.12 -0.73 13.17
C LEU A 258 5.00 -2.19 12.80
N ILE A 259 5.57 -3.05 13.65
CA ILE A 259 5.40 -4.49 13.55
C ILE A 259 4.41 -4.93 14.62
N CYS A 260 3.37 -5.62 14.19
CA CYS A 260 2.27 -6.06 15.03
C CYS A 260 1.98 -7.54 14.80
N GLU A 261 1.74 -8.27 15.89
CA GLU A 261 1.09 -9.57 15.86
C GLU A 261 -0.43 -9.34 15.81
N VAL A 262 -1.02 -9.53 14.64
CA VAL A 262 -2.45 -9.32 14.38
C VAL A 262 -3.22 -10.61 14.62
N PHE A 263 -4.25 -10.53 15.46
CA PHE A 263 -5.16 -11.64 15.73
C PHE A 263 -6.25 -11.67 14.67
N CYS A 264 -6.06 -12.55 13.69
CA CYS A 264 -6.97 -12.71 12.56
C CYS A 264 -8.25 -13.49 12.96
N GLY A 265 -8.28 -14.04 14.17
CA GLY A 265 -9.35 -14.86 14.74
C GLY A 265 -9.23 -16.34 14.36
N LEU A 266 -10.13 -17.16 14.90
CA LEU A 266 -10.11 -18.63 14.77
C LEU A 266 -8.73 -19.22 15.09
N GLY A 267 -8.15 -18.82 16.23
CA GLY A 267 -6.82 -19.25 16.66
C GLY A 267 -5.65 -18.78 15.79
N THR A 268 -5.89 -17.89 14.83
CA THR A 268 -4.88 -17.49 13.84
C THR A 268 -4.29 -16.13 14.12
N ARG A 269 -2.97 -16.05 13.92
CA ARG A 269 -2.18 -14.84 14.11
C ARG A 269 -1.30 -14.60 12.90
N ALA A 270 -1.11 -13.33 12.55
CA ALA A 270 -0.23 -12.91 11.47
C ALA A 270 0.70 -11.81 11.97
N ARG A 271 2.01 -11.97 11.75
CA ARG A 271 2.98 -10.93 12.06
C ARG A 271 3.12 -10.00 10.87
N LEU A 272 2.68 -8.76 11.01
CA LEU A 272 2.61 -7.79 9.90
C LEU A 272 3.45 -6.56 10.18
N ARG A 273 4.10 -6.05 9.12
CA ARG A 273 4.68 -4.71 9.10
C ARG A 273 3.63 -3.75 8.55
N LEU A 274 2.96 -3.04 9.44
CA LEU A 274 1.88 -2.12 9.14
C LEU A 274 2.41 -0.71 8.89
N ARG A 275 1.85 -0.02 7.90
CA ARG A 275 2.08 1.40 7.63
C ARG A 275 0.81 2.17 7.97
N LEU A 276 0.91 3.21 8.78
CA LEU A 276 -0.24 4.04 9.14
C LEU A 276 -0.81 4.71 7.89
N ARG A 277 -2.12 4.53 7.67
CA ARG A 277 -2.83 5.10 6.52
C ARG A 277 -3.04 6.60 6.72
N GLY A 278 -2.97 7.35 5.63
CA GLY A 278 -3.40 8.75 5.64
C GLY A 278 -2.32 9.74 6.10
N ILE A 279 -1.12 9.26 6.45
CA ILE A 279 -0.06 10.09 7.03
C ILE A 279 1.34 9.72 6.52
N ASP A 280 2.26 10.67 6.45
CA ASP A 280 3.70 10.45 6.25
C ASP A 280 4.48 11.09 7.39
N CYS A 281 5.29 10.28 8.09
CA CYS A 281 6.18 10.79 9.12
C CYS A 281 7.53 11.20 8.53
N PRO A 282 8.22 12.18 9.16
CA PRO A 282 9.58 12.55 8.78
C PRO A 282 10.54 11.36 8.83
N GLU A 283 11.58 11.39 7.99
CA GLU A 283 12.49 10.24 7.85
C GLU A 283 13.11 9.78 9.18
N ALA A 284 13.21 8.46 9.33
CA ALA A 284 13.86 7.83 10.47
C ALA A 284 15.33 8.31 10.57
N GLY A 285 15.76 8.69 11.78
CA GLY A 285 17.09 9.24 12.03
C GLY A 285 17.17 10.77 11.97
N THR A 286 16.14 11.46 11.48
CA THR A 286 16.01 12.91 11.66
C THR A 286 15.48 13.24 13.06
N GLN A 287 15.76 14.45 13.58
CA GLN A 287 15.25 14.87 14.89
C GLN A 287 13.71 14.88 14.94
N LYS A 288 13.04 15.26 13.84
CA LYS A 288 11.58 15.23 13.74
C LYS A 288 11.04 13.79 13.67
N GLY A 289 11.69 12.91 12.90
CA GLY A 289 11.30 11.51 12.77
C GLY A 289 11.47 10.73 14.08
N GLU A 290 12.53 11.01 14.84
CA GLU A 290 12.75 10.40 16.15
C GLU A 290 11.71 10.90 17.18
N LYS A 291 11.31 12.18 17.13
CA LYS A 291 10.20 12.68 17.96
C LYS A 291 8.88 11.98 17.64
N ALA A 292 8.54 11.82 16.36
CA ALA A 292 7.35 11.09 15.94
C ALA A 292 7.36 9.63 16.43
N LYS A 293 8.49 8.94 16.25
CA LYS A 293 8.69 7.58 16.75
C LYS A 293 8.52 7.48 18.26
N GLN A 294 9.17 8.35 19.04
CA GLN A 294 9.07 8.37 20.50
C GLN A 294 7.64 8.64 20.98
N PHE A 295 6.92 9.52 20.28
CA PHE A 295 5.52 9.79 20.54
C PHE A 295 4.68 8.52 20.38
N VAL A 296 4.79 7.82 19.25
CA VAL A 296 4.08 6.56 19.01
C VAL A 296 4.45 5.50 20.05
N GLN A 297 5.73 5.38 20.38
CA GLN A 297 6.19 4.46 21.42
C GLN A 297 5.56 4.78 22.78
N LYS A 298 5.44 6.06 23.14
CA LYS A 298 4.81 6.49 24.40
C LYS A 298 3.32 6.11 24.43
N GLN A 299 2.59 6.36 23.35
CA GLN A 299 1.17 6.02 23.25
C GLN A 299 0.93 4.50 23.32
N LEU A 300 1.82 3.71 22.70
CA LEU A 300 1.73 2.25 22.66
C LEU A 300 2.26 1.55 23.92
N ARG A 301 3.12 2.20 24.73
CA ARG A 301 3.51 1.70 26.05
C ARG A 301 2.31 1.63 26.99
N ALA A 302 1.40 2.60 26.91
CA ALA A 302 0.14 2.60 27.65
C ALA A 302 -0.89 1.61 27.07
N ASN A 303 -0.82 1.35 25.76
CA ASN A 303 -1.82 0.59 25.02
C ASN A 303 -1.17 -0.49 24.14
N ARG A 304 -0.65 -1.56 24.76
CA ARG A 304 0.09 -2.61 24.04
C ARG A 304 -0.81 -3.42 23.10
N ARG A 305 -2.09 -3.53 23.44
CA ARG A 305 -3.13 -4.08 22.57
C ARG A 305 -3.83 -2.95 21.85
N ILE A 306 -3.94 -3.10 20.54
CA ILE A 306 -4.54 -2.11 19.64
C ILE A 306 -5.69 -2.73 18.87
N LEU A 307 -6.61 -1.89 18.45
CA LEU A 307 -7.53 -2.21 17.38
C LEU A 307 -6.97 -1.64 16.08
N LEU A 308 -7.05 -2.40 15.00
CA LEU A 308 -6.61 -1.95 13.69
C LEU A 308 -7.57 -2.38 12.61
N ARG A 309 -7.67 -1.58 11.55
CA ARG A 309 -8.28 -2.00 10.29
C ARG A 309 -7.22 -1.93 9.21
N THR A 310 -7.07 -3.02 8.47
CA THR A 310 -6.18 -3.03 7.32
C THR A 310 -6.92 -2.70 6.04
N HIS A 311 -6.19 -2.06 5.15
CA HIS A 311 -6.58 -1.71 3.79
C HIS A 311 -5.58 -2.30 2.81
N LEU A 312 -5.86 -2.16 1.51
CA LEU A 312 -4.96 -2.60 0.45
C LEU A 312 -3.53 -2.07 0.66
N SER A 313 -2.55 -2.96 0.47
CA SER A 313 -1.14 -2.68 0.68
C SER A 313 -0.65 -1.43 -0.08
N ASP A 314 0.42 -0.83 0.43
CA ASP A 314 1.17 0.23 -0.25
C ASP A 314 2.07 -0.35 -1.35
N LYS A 315 2.81 0.53 -2.05
CA LYS A 315 3.76 0.16 -3.12
C LYS A 315 4.89 -0.79 -2.70
N TYR A 316 5.04 -1.06 -1.40
CA TYR A 316 6.02 -1.97 -0.82
C TYR A 316 5.39 -3.22 -0.22
N ASP A 317 4.13 -3.50 -0.57
CA ASP A 317 3.33 -4.62 -0.07
C ASP A 317 3.12 -4.59 1.46
N ARG A 318 3.15 -3.40 2.07
CA ARG A 318 2.83 -3.22 3.49
C ARG A 318 1.35 -2.89 3.63
N PRO A 319 0.57 -3.62 4.44
CA PRO A 319 -0.82 -3.26 4.70
C PRO A 319 -0.92 -1.86 5.29
N LEU A 320 -1.76 -1.02 4.68
CA LEU A 320 -2.10 0.29 5.23
C LEU A 320 -3.08 0.08 6.40
N ALA A 321 -2.87 0.75 7.52
CA ALA A 321 -3.64 0.52 8.73
C ALA A 321 -4.19 1.82 9.36
N ASP A 322 -5.46 1.78 9.73
CA ASP A 322 -6.04 2.68 10.73
C ASP A 322 -5.86 2.02 12.11
N ILE A 323 -5.37 2.76 13.11
CA ILE A 323 -5.08 2.21 14.45
C ILE A 323 -5.79 3.01 15.54
N TRP A 324 -6.48 2.31 16.43
CA TRP A 324 -7.11 2.84 17.61
C TRP A 324 -6.48 2.26 18.88
N LEU A 325 -6.30 3.11 19.90
CA LEU A 325 -5.59 2.81 21.13
C LEU A 325 -6.53 2.84 22.33
N GLY A 326 -6.35 1.88 23.25
CA GLY A 326 -7.07 1.84 24.53
C GLY A 326 -8.57 1.58 24.40
N GLU A 327 -9.27 1.68 25.54
CA GLU A 327 -10.72 1.51 25.62
C GLU A 327 -11.50 2.70 25.06
N GLU A 328 -10.92 3.90 25.13
CA GLU A 328 -11.45 5.11 24.51
C GLU A 328 -11.27 5.13 22.98
N GLU A 329 -10.56 4.13 22.45
CA GLU A 329 -10.33 3.92 21.03
C GLU A 329 -9.76 5.18 20.35
N THR A 330 -8.77 5.80 20.98
CA THR A 330 -8.11 7.01 20.47
C THR A 330 -7.41 6.71 19.15
N TYR A 331 -7.75 7.45 18.09
CA TYR A 331 -7.26 7.20 16.75
C TYR A 331 -5.83 7.74 16.56
N LEU A 332 -4.84 6.84 16.52
CA LEU A 332 -3.42 7.17 16.53
C LEU A 332 -3.00 8.00 15.30
N ASN A 333 -3.52 7.69 14.11
CA ASN A 333 -3.06 8.34 12.89
C ASN A 333 -3.43 9.84 12.91
N GLN A 334 -4.64 10.18 13.41
CA GLN A 334 -5.05 11.57 13.58
C GLN A 334 -4.24 12.26 14.68
N LEU A 335 -3.97 11.55 15.78
CA LEU A 335 -3.18 12.09 16.88
C LEU A 335 -1.77 12.53 16.43
N LEU A 336 -1.17 11.82 15.47
CA LEU A 336 0.10 12.24 14.87
C LEU A 336 0.00 13.54 14.05
N LEU A 337 -1.12 13.74 13.34
CA LEU A 337 -1.40 14.98 12.62
C LEU A 337 -1.65 16.14 13.58
N ASP A 338 -2.47 15.92 14.62
CA ASP A 338 -2.83 16.93 15.61
C ASP A 338 -1.61 17.45 16.38
N GLN A 339 -0.59 16.60 16.56
CA GLN A 339 0.67 16.96 17.21
C GLN A 339 1.72 17.53 16.24
N GLY A 340 1.42 17.64 14.94
CA GLY A 340 2.36 18.09 13.91
C GLY A 340 3.56 17.17 13.73
N LEU A 341 3.40 15.88 14.04
CA LEU A 341 4.44 14.84 13.96
C LEU A 341 4.38 14.03 12.66
N ALA A 342 3.33 14.25 11.87
CA ALA A 342 3.16 13.70 10.53
C ALA A 342 2.44 14.71 9.63
N GLU A 343 2.57 14.54 8.33
CA GLU A 343 1.81 15.28 7.33
C GLU A 343 0.72 14.38 6.75
N LYS A 344 -0.42 14.95 6.35
CA LYS A 344 -1.51 14.17 5.74
C LYS A 344 -1.02 13.64 4.39
N TRP A 345 -1.18 12.34 4.17
CA TRP A 345 -0.77 11.66 2.96
C TRP A 345 -1.93 10.81 2.44
N GLU A 346 -2.56 11.25 1.35
CA GLU A 346 -3.55 10.44 0.67
C GLU A 346 -2.83 9.40 -0.17
N SER A 347 -3.00 8.13 0.19
CA SER A 347 -2.40 7.01 -0.54
C SER A 347 -3.03 6.93 -1.93
N GLY A 348 -2.33 7.46 -2.94
CA GLY A 348 -2.66 7.30 -4.36
C GLY A 348 -2.64 5.87 -4.87
#